data_AF-A0A4Q2RN36-F1
#
_entry.id   AF-A0A4Q2RN36-F1
#
_cell.length_a   1.000
_cell.length_b   1.000
_cell.length_c   1.000
_cell.angle_alpha   90.00
_cell.angle_beta   90.00
_cell.angle_gamma   90.00
#
_symmetry.space_group_name_H-M   'P 1'
#
loop_
_entity.id
_entity.type
_entity.pdbx_description
1 polymer ?
#
loop_
_entity_poly.entity_id
_entity_poly.type
_entity_poly.pdbx_seq_one_letter_code
_entity_poly.pdbx_strand_id
1 'polypeptide(L)'
;MVTGWLAAVLLAAAVAVWWQPPQAIPRVASARSAPSWGRVPGAGRRRGAADQAAVLEVCDLLAAELAAGRPPGVALAAASERWPPLVAAVEAARLGADVPDALRRLGEEHDGAADLRWVAGAWQVSERSGHGLAAALGRTADGLRARRRTRRLVDSELASARATARLVACLPLAVLLMGSGAGSDPWSFLLGTPVGWACLICGLALVALGLWWIERLADRASAP
;
A
#
# COMPACT_ATOMS: atom_id res chain seq x y z
N MET A 1 28.80 -21.59 17.88
CA MET A 1 28.22 -21.83 16.53
C MET A 1 26.77 -21.35 16.41
N VAL A 2 25.92 -21.47 17.45
CA VAL A 2 24.53 -20.98 17.46
C VAL A 2 24.40 -19.44 17.41
N THR A 3 25.42 -18.72 17.91
CA THR A 3 25.42 -17.25 18.03
C THR A 3 25.65 -16.50 16.71
N GLY A 4 26.38 -17.08 15.75
CA GLY A 4 26.60 -16.47 14.44
C GLY A 4 25.38 -16.48 13.52
N TRP A 5 24.49 -17.47 13.68
CA TRP A 5 23.25 -17.57 12.92
C TRP A 5 22.24 -16.48 13.31
N LEU A 6 22.15 -16.14 14.60
CA LEU A 6 21.29 -15.05 15.06
C LEU A 6 21.76 -13.68 14.53
N ALA A 7 23.08 -13.48 14.44
CA ALA A 7 23.66 -12.28 13.84
C ALA A 7 23.31 -12.15 12.36
N ALA A 8 23.47 -13.23 11.59
CA ALA A 8 23.13 -13.26 10.17
C ALA A 8 21.62 -13.06 9.94
N VAL A 9 20.76 -13.60 10.80
CA VAL A 9 19.31 -13.41 10.75
C VAL A 9 18.93 -11.96 11.07
N LEU A 10 19.58 -11.32 12.04
CA LEU A 10 19.33 -9.92 12.39
C LEU A 10 19.86 -8.94 11.32
N LEU A 11 21.03 -9.20 10.75
CA LEU A 11 21.58 -8.44 9.62
C LEU A 11 20.71 -8.60 8.37
N ALA A 12 20.28 -9.83 8.06
CA ALA A 12 19.35 -10.09 6.98
C ALA A 12 17.98 -9.42 7.21
N ALA A 13 17.50 -9.38 8.46
CA ALA A 13 16.27 -8.66 8.81
C ALA A 13 16.44 -7.14 8.64
N ALA A 14 17.57 -6.56 9.05
CA ALA A 14 17.86 -5.15 8.87
C ALA A 14 18.02 -4.76 7.39
N VAL A 15 18.69 -5.58 6.59
CA VAL A 15 18.79 -5.40 5.14
C VAL A 15 17.44 -5.58 4.46
N ALA A 16 16.63 -6.54 4.90
CA ALA A 16 15.26 -6.73 4.39
C ALA A 16 14.34 -5.56 4.72
N VAL A 17 14.52 -4.92 5.89
CA VAL A 17 13.84 -3.66 6.27
C VAL A 17 14.33 -2.50 5.40
N TRP A 18 15.63 -2.43 5.09
CA TRP A 18 16.21 -1.44 4.18
C TRP A 18 15.73 -1.60 2.72
N TRP A 19 15.42 -2.83 2.29
CA TRP A 19 14.97 -3.12 0.92
C TRP A 19 13.47 -2.84 0.70
N GLN A 20 12.67 -2.60 1.75
CA GLN A 20 11.22 -2.41 1.57
C GLN A 20 10.94 -1.02 0.96
N PRO A 21 10.29 -0.93 -0.23
CA PRO A 21 9.88 0.35 -0.78
C PRO A 21 8.80 1.00 0.12
N PRO A 22 8.78 2.35 0.21
CA PRO A 22 8.12 3.14 1.27
C PRO A 22 6.58 3.13 1.29
N GLN A 23 5.94 2.16 0.63
CA GLN A 23 4.49 2.07 0.47
C GLN A 23 3.93 0.70 0.89
N ALA A 24 4.71 -0.09 1.62
CA ALA A 24 4.38 -1.48 1.94
C ALA A 24 4.54 -1.80 3.43
N ILE A 25 3.77 -1.16 4.30
CA ILE A 25 3.60 -1.69 5.65
C ILE A 25 2.54 -2.80 5.56
N PRO A 26 2.87 -4.05 5.89
CA PRO A 26 1.85 -5.08 6.05
C PRO A 26 0.99 -4.67 7.25
N ARG A 27 -0.28 -4.35 7.01
CA ARG A 27 -1.26 -4.26 8.08
C ARG A 27 -1.18 -5.56 8.86
N VAL A 28 -0.71 -5.48 10.10
CA VAL A 28 -0.85 -6.56 11.08
C VAL A 28 -2.35 -6.62 11.38
N ALA A 29 -3.08 -7.28 10.49
CA ALA A 29 -4.42 -7.77 10.76
C ALA A 29 -4.23 -8.78 11.89
N SER A 30 -4.67 -8.38 13.08
CA SER A 30 -4.89 -9.30 14.17
C SER A 30 -5.94 -10.31 13.74
N ALA A 31 -5.50 -11.42 13.16
CA ALA A 31 -6.35 -12.58 12.92
C ALA A 31 -5.52 -13.83 13.22
N ARG A 32 -5.98 -14.58 14.22
CA ARG A 32 -5.65 -16.00 14.37
C ARG A 32 -5.92 -16.68 13.03
N SER A 33 -4.87 -17.07 12.32
CA SER A 33 -4.99 -18.00 11.21
C SER A 33 -3.64 -18.67 10.95
N ALA A 34 -3.72 -20.00 10.81
CA ALA A 34 -2.63 -20.97 10.71
C ALA A 34 -1.57 -20.62 9.64
N PRO A 35 -0.34 -21.13 9.78
CA PRO A 35 0.75 -20.79 8.88
C PRO A 35 0.57 -21.49 7.52
N SER A 36 0.29 -20.71 6.48
CA SER A 36 0.49 -21.13 5.09
C SER A 36 1.90 -20.70 4.64
N TRP A 37 2.90 -21.55 4.86
CA TRP A 37 4.22 -21.39 4.27
C TRP A 37 4.14 -21.66 2.77
N GLY A 38 4.22 -20.61 1.94
CA GLY A 38 4.32 -20.83 0.49
C GLY A 38 3.98 -19.67 -0.44
N ARG A 39 3.67 -18.45 0.04
CA ARG A 39 3.44 -17.32 -0.87
C ARG A 39 4.48 -16.23 -0.68
N VAL A 40 5.26 -16.01 -1.73
CA VAL A 40 6.24 -14.92 -1.84
C VAL A 40 5.49 -13.58 -1.64
N PRO A 41 5.73 -12.81 -0.55
CA PRO A 41 4.89 -11.68 -0.14
C PRO A 41 4.96 -10.42 -1.04
N GLY A 42 5.66 -10.49 -2.18
CA GLY A 42 5.96 -9.33 -3.03
C GLY A 42 5.05 -9.15 -4.24
N ALA A 43 4.51 -10.25 -4.80
CA ALA A 43 3.77 -10.21 -6.07
C ALA A 43 2.38 -9.58 -5.92
N GLY A 44 1.66 -9.87 -4.82
CA GLY A 44 0.30 -9.35 -4.59
C GLY A 44 0.24 -7.83 -4.41
N ARG A 45 1.22 -7.23 -3.74
CA ARG A 45 1.23 -5.78 -3.46
C ARG A 45 1.46 -4.92 -4.70
N ARG A 46 2.35 -5.37 -5.60
CA ARG A 46 2.55 -4.69 -6.90
C ARG A 46 1.30 -4.79 -7.76
N ARG A 47 0.63 -5.94 -7.73
CA ARG A 47 -0.64 -6.15 -8.40
C ARG A 47 -1.71 -5.20 -7.87
N GLY A 48 -1.87 -5.11 -6.54
CA GLY A 48 -2.89 -4.26 -5.94
C GLY A 48 -2.70 -2.76 -6.16
N ALA A 49 -1.46 -2.26 -6.20
CA ALA A 49 -1.20 -0.87 -6.54
C ALA A 49 -1.52 -0.55 -8.02
N ALA A 50 -1.23 -1.49 -8.92
CA ALA A 50 -1.58 -1.38 -10.34
C ALA A 50 -3.10 -1.43 -10.53
N ASP A 51 -3.79 -2.36 -9.85
CA ASP A 51 -5.24 -2.50 -9.89
C ASP A 51 -5.93 -1.25 -9.33
N GLN A 52 -5.43 -0.69 -8.23
CA GLN A 52 -5.95 0.58 -7.69
C GLN A 52 -5.80 1.75 -8.68
N ALA A 53 -4.69 1.81 -9.41
CA ALA A 53 -4.49 2.84 -10.42
C ALA A 53 -5.45 2.65 -11.62
N ALA A 54 -5.60 1.42 -12.10
CA ALA A 54 -6.51 1.07 -13.19
C ALA A 54 -7.98 1.32 -12.81
N VAL A 55 -8.39 0.97 -11.59
CA VAL A 55 -9.75 1.20 -11.09
C VAL A 55 -10.09 2.70 -11.03
N LEU A 56 -9.15 3.57 -10.64
CA LEU A 56 -9.43 5.00 -10.70
C LEU A 56 -9.64 5.47 -12.15
N GLU A 57 -8.80 5.01 -13.07
CA GLU A 57 -8.90 5.39 -14.48
C GLU A 57 -10.22 4.91 -15.08
N VAL A 58 -10.67 3.71 -14.70
CA VAL A 58 -12.03 3.20 -14.99
C VAL A 58 -13.11 4.12 -14.46
N CYS A 59 -13.03 4.55 -13.19
CA CYS A 59 -14.00 5.48 -12.61
C CYS A 59 -14.03 6.82 -13.35
N ASP A 60 -12.86 7.34 -13.74
CA ASP A 60 -12.74 8.60 -14.49
C ASP A 60 -13.34 8.47 -15.89
N LEU A 61 -13.04 7.38 -16.60
CA LEU A 61 -13.61 7.09 -17.91
C LEU A 61 -15.14 6.95 -17.83
N LEU A 62 -15.64 6.19 -16.84
CA LEU A 62 -17.08 6.03 -16.61
C LEU A 62 -17.77 7.36 -16.37
N ALA A 63 -17.22 8.20 -15.49
CA ALA A 63 -17.78 9.52 -15.21
C ALA A 63 -17.79 10.41 -16.47
N ALA A 64 -16.71 10.39 -17.27
CA ALA A 64 -16.60 11.17 -18.49
C ALA A 64 -17.58 10.71 -19.58
N GLU A 65 -17.67 9.40 -19.84
CA GLU A 65 -18.57 8.82 -20.83
C GLU A 65 -20.04 9.06 -20.47
N LEU A 66 -20.40 8.89 -19.20
CA LEU A 66 -21.76 9.18 -18.72
C LEU A 66 -22.09 10.68 -18.77
N ALA A 67 -21.13 11.56 -18.46
CA ALA A 67 -21.31 13.01 -18.59
C ALA A 67 -21.46 13.44 -20.05
N ALA A 68 -20.83 12.73 -21.00
CA ALA A 68 -21.03 12.90 -22.43
C ALA A 68 -22.39 12.34 -22.93
N GLY A 69 -23.22 11.79 -22.02
CA GLY A 69 -24.54 11.25 -22.33
C GLY A 69 -24.52 9.83 -22.88
N ARG A 70 -23.39 9.10 -22.81
CA ARG A 70 -23.33 7.72 -23.29
C ARG A 70 -24.09 6.78 -22.36
N PRO A 71 -24.72 5.73 -22.90
CA PRO A 71 -25.43 4.75 -22.08
C PRO A 71 -24.51 4.02 -21.10
N PRO A 72 -24.96 3.68 -19.89
CA PRO A 72 -24.16 3.03 -18.86
C PRO A 72 -23.50 1.72 -19.30
N GLY A 73 -24.20 0.89 -20.07
CA GLY A 73 -23.63 -0.35 -20.59
C GLY A 73 -22.47 -0.13 -21.57
N VAL A 74 -22.53 0.94 -22.38
CA VAL A 74 -21.47 1.30 -23.32
C VAL A 74 -20.27 1.88 -22.56
N ALA A 75 -20.52 2.74 -21.57
CA ALA A 75 -19.47 3.28 -20.71
C ALA A 75 -18.74 2.17 -19.93
N LEU A 76 -19.47 1.20 -19.37
CA LEU A 76 -18.90 0.02 -18.71
C LEU A 76 -18.05 -0.82 -19.65
N ALA A 77 -18.53 -1.08 -20.88
CA ALA A 77 -17.78 -1.82 -21.87
C ALA A 77 -16.46 -1.14 -22.21
N ALA A 78 -16.48 0.17 -22.48
CA ALA A 78 -15.27 0.95 -22.74
C ALA A 78 -14.30 0.92 -21.55
N ALA A 79 -14.83 1.04 -20.32
CA ALA A 79 -14.01 0.99 -19.12
C ALA A 79 -13.39 -0.39 -18.87
N SER A 80 -14.04 -1.48 -19.29
CA SER A 80 -13.52 -2.83 -19.14
C SER A 80 -12.28 -3.12 -19.98
N GLU A 81 -12.05 -2.35 -21.05
CA GLU A 81 -10.81 -2.43 -21.83
C GLU A 81 -9.60 -1.97 -21.01
N ARG A 82 -9.82 -1.03 -20.07
CA ARG A 82 -8.75 -0.51 -19.21
C ARG A 82 -8.47 -1.42 -18.03
N TRP A 83 -9.50 -2.06 -17.49
CA TRP A 83 -9.37 -3.02 -16.40
C TRP A 83 -10.22 -4.27 -16.71
N PRO A 84 -9.60 -5.34 -17.25
CA PRO A 84 -10.31 -6.53 -17.71
C PRO A 84 -11.28 -7.18 -16.70
N PRO A 85 -11.02 -7.19 -15.37
CA PRO A 85 -11.96 -7.74 -14.40
C PRO A 85 -13.34 -7.06 -14.40
N LEU A 86 -13.45 -5.82 -14.87
CA LEU A 86 -14.73 -5.11 -14.96
C LEU A 86 -15.72 -5.77 -15.93
N VAL A 87 -15.27 -6.69 -16.78
CA VAL A 87 -16.14 -7.45 -17.71
C VAL A 87 -17.31 -8.13 -16.97
N ALA A 88 -17.12 -8.54 -15.70
CA ALA A 88 -18.20 -9.11 -14.89
C ALA A 88 -19.36 -8.11 -14.68
N ALA A 89 -19.06 -6.82 -14.50
CA ALA A 89 -20.07 -5.77 -14.38
C ALA A 89 -20.73 -5.44 -15.74
N VAL A 90 -19.99 -5.56 -16.84
CA VAL A 90 -20.53 -5.42 -18.21
C VAL A 90 -21.54 -6.52 -18.50
N GLU A 91 -21.20 -7.77 -18.20
CA GLU A 91 -22.09 -8.92 -18.40
C GLU A 91 -23.31 -8.83 -17.48
N ALA A 92 -23.15 -8.39 -16.22
CA ALA A 92 -24.29 -8.10 -15.35
C ALA A 92 -25.24 -7.06 -15.98
N ALA A 93 -24.71 -5.97 -16.53
CA ALA A 93 -25.52 -4.94 -17.18
C ALA A 93 -26.23 -5.47 -18.44
N ARG A 94 -25.58 -6.31 -19.23
CA ARG A 94 -26.16 -6.93 -20.45
C ARG A 94 -27.29 -7.91 -20.13
N LEU A 95 -27.12 -8.68 -19.05
CA LEU A 95 -28.10 -9.67 -18.60
C LEU A 95 -29.23 -9.06 -17.76
N GLY A 96 -29.18 -7.75 -17.48
CA GLY A 96 -30.15 -7.09 -16.59
C GLY A 96 -30.01 -7.53 -15.13
N ALA A 97 -28.84 -8.02 -14.73
CA ALA A 97 -28.52 -8.41 -13.36
C ALA A 97 -28.04 -7.20 -12.52
N ASP A 98 -27.83 -7.42 -11.23
CA ASP A 98 -27.39 -6.38 -10.28
C ASP A 98 -25.92 -5.96 -10.53
N VAL A 99 -25.76 -4.84 -11.27
CA VAL A 99 -24.46 -4.22 -11.54
C VAL A 99 -23.76 -3.74 -10.24
N PRO A 100 -24.43 -3.04 -9.31
CA PRO A 100 -23.87 -2.72 -8.00
C PRO A 100 -23.26 -3.92 -7.27
N ASP A 101 -23.94 -5.06 -7.28
CA ASP A 101 -23.43 -6.27 -6.61
C ASP A 101 -22.18 -6.82 -7.31
N ALA A 102 -22.16 -6.87 -8.64
CA ALA A 102 -20.97 -7.27 -9.40
C ALA A 102 -19.75 -6.37 -9.09
N LEU A 103 -19.97 -5.04 -8.98
CA LEU A 103 -18.92 -4.09 -8.62
C LEU A 103 -18.41 -4.28 -7.19
N ARG A 104 -19.26 -4.66 -6.24
CA ARG A 104 -18.85 -4.96 -4.85
C ARG A 104 -18.00 -6.22 -4.80
N ARG A 105 -18.43 -7.31 -5.44
CA ARG A 105 -17.66 -8.56 -5.50
C ARG A 105 -16.28 -8.34 -6.08
N LEU A 106 -16.17 -7.59 -7.18
CA LEU A 106 -14.88 -7.20 -7.76
C LEU A 106 -13.99 -6.43 -6.78
N GLY A 107 -14.58 -5.57 -5.94
CA GLY A 107 -13.86 -4.84 -4.90
C GLY A 107 -13.39 -5.70 -3.72
N GLU A 108 -14.00 -6.87 -3.51
CA GLU A 108 -13.62 -7.85 -2.50
C GLU A 108 -12.60 -8.87 -3.02
N GLU A 109 -12.71 -9.26 -4.29
CA GLU A 109 -11.86 -10.25 -4.96
C GLU A 109 -10.48 -9.68 -5.34
N HIS A 110 -10.41 -8.40 -5.69
CA HIS A 110 -9.19 -7.76 -6.15
C HIS A 110 -8.61 -6.77 -5.11
N ASP A 111 -7.40 -7.08 -4.64
CA ASP A 111 -6.61 -6.14 -3.85
C ASP A 111 -6.47 -4.80 -4.59
N GLY A 112 -6.84 -3.69 -3.95
CA GLY A 112 -6.77 -2.35 -4.56
C GLY A 112 -8.03 -1.89 -5.32
N ALA A 113 -9.01 -2.78 -5.56
CA ALA A 113 -10.28 -2.44 -6.20
C ALA A 113 -11.40 -2.06 -5.21
N ALA A 114 -11.09 -1.98 -3.92
CA ALA A 114 -12.05 -1.74 -2.84
C ALA A 114 -12.84 -0.42 -2.97
N ASP A 115 -12.36 0.54 -3.78
CA ASP A 115 -13.04 1.80 -4.05
C ASP A 115 -14.27 1.64 -4.97
N LEU A 116 -14.41 0.52 -5.69
CA LEU A 116 -15.60 0.20 -6.50
C LEU A 116 -16.89 0.14 -5.68
N ARG A 117 -16.81 -0.11 -4.37
CA ARG A 117 -17.98 -0.06 -3.48
C ARG A 117 -18.67 1.31 -3.48
N TRP A 118 -17.91 2.39 -3.67
CA TRP A 118 -18.47 3.75 -3.72
C TRP A 118 -19.20 3.99 -5.03
N VAL A 119 -18.65 3.47 -6.14
CA VAL A 119 -19.28 3.47 -7.47
C VAL A 119 -20.58 2.66 -7.43
N ALA A 120 -20.54 1.45 -6.86
CA ALA A 120 -21.72 0.61 -6.65
C ALA A 120 -22.81 1.31 -5.82
N GLY A 121 -22.40 2.01 -4.75
CA GLY A 121 -23.32 2.80 -3.93
C GLY A 121 -23.97 3.96 -4.70
N ALA A 122 -23.20 4.73 -5.46
CA ALA A 122 -23.74 5.80 -6.30
C ALA A 122 -24.67 5.27 -7.39
N TRP A 123 -24.33 4.13 -7.99
CA TRP A 123 -25.16 3.45 -8.97
C TRP A 123 -26.51 3.06 -8.36
N GLN A 124 -26.52 2.35 -7.23
CA GLN A 124 -27.73 1.94 -6.54
C GLN A 124 -28.60 3.12 -6.08
N VAL A 125 -27.98 4.21 -5.63
CA VAL A 125 -28.71 5.45 -5.28
C VAL A 125 -29.34 6.06 -6.52
N SER A 126 -28.64 6.10 -7.66
CA SER A 126 -29.18 6.65 -8.90
C SER A 126 -30.36 5.84 -9.44
N GLU A 127 -30.28 4.50 -9.40
CA GLU A 127 -31.36 3.60 -9.83
C GLU A 127 -32.60 3.75 -8.94
N ARG A 128 -32.42 3.84 -7.63
CA ARG A 128 -33.55 4.00 -6.69
C ARG A 128 -34.17 5.39 -6.73
N SER A 129 -33.36 6.42 -6.92
CA SER A 129 -33.82 7.81 -6.87
C SER A 129 -34.28 8.34 -8.23
N GLY A 130 -34.01 7.62 -9.33
CA GLY A 130 -34.26 8.07 -10.70
C GLY A 130 -33.44 9.28 -11.14
N HIS A 131 -32.52 9.77 -10.31
CA HIS A 131 -31.63 10.88 -10.64
C HIS A 131 -30.51 10.38 -11.57
N GLY A 132 -30.09 11.21 -12.53
CA GLY A 132 -29.12 10.83 -13.54
C GLY A 132 -27.84 10.21 -12.96
N LEU A 133 -27.58 8.96 -13.33
CA LEU A 133 -26.39 8.19 -12.93
C LEU A 133 -25.08 8.96 -13.18
N ALA A 134 -25.02 9.72 -14.27
CA ALA A 134 -23.88 10.59 -14.60
C ALA A 134 -23.53 11.57 -13.47
N ALA A 135 -24.53 12.24 -12.88
CA ALA A 135 -24.31 13.20 -11.81
C ALA A 135 -23.90 12.54 -10.49
N ALA A 136 -24.48 11.37 -10.19
CA ALA A 136 -24.11 10.59 -9.01
C ALA A 136 -22.67 10.07 -9.10
N LEU A 137 -22.30 9.50 -10.26
CA LEU A 137 -20.96 8.98 -10.49
C LEU A 137 -19.90 10.08 -10.60
N GLY A 138 -20.22 11.23 -11.20
CA GLY A 138 -19.34 12.39 -11.22
C GLY A 138 -18.95 12.85 -9.81
N ARG A 139 -19.93 12.99 -8.91
CA ARG A 139 -19.65 13.35 -7.50
C ARG A 139 -18.78 12.32 -6.79
N THR A 140 -19.00 11.02 -7.04
CA THR A 140 -18.12 10.00 -6.44
C THR A 140 -16.71 10.01 -7.03
N ALA A 141 -16.57 10.23 -8.34
CA ALA A 141 -15.26 10.35 -8.98
C ALA A 141 -14.47 11.54 -8.41
N ASP A 142 -15.11 12.70 -8.24
CA ASP A 142 -14.49 13.86 -7.60
C ASP A 142 -14.08 13.59 -6.15
N GLY A 143 -14.92 12.89 -5.38
CA GLY A 143 -14.58 12.46 -4.03
C GLY A 143 -13.38 11.51 -3.98
N LEU A 144 -13.29 10.54 -4.91
CA LEU A 144 -12.16 9.63 -5.03
C LEU A 144 -10.87 10.37 -5.44
N ARG A 145 -10.95 11.33 -6.37
CA ARG A 145 -9.82 12.19 -6.75
C ARG A 145 -9.30 13.01 -5.58
N ALA A 146 -10.19 13.66 -4.83
CA ALA A 146 -9.82 14.45 -3.66
C ALA A 146 -9.08 13.60 -2.63
N ARG A 147 -9.61 12.41 -2.32
CA ARG A 147 -8.95 11.45 -1.41
C ARG A 147 -7.57 11.03 -1.90
N ARG A 148 -7.41 10.75 -3.20
CA ARG A 148 -6.11 10.36 -3.76
C ARG A 148 -5.11 11.51 -3.75
N ARG A 149 -5.56 12.75 -4.01
CA ARG A 149 -4.70 13.95 -3.92
C ARG A 149 -4.20 14.14 -2.49
N THR A 150 -5.09 14.04 -1.50
CA THR A 150 -4.70 14.14 -0.08
C THR A 150 -3.69 13.06 0.30
N ARG A 151 -3.91 11.80 -0.12
CA ARG A 151 -2.93 10.71 0.14
C ARG A 151 -1.57 10.99 -0.49
N ARG A 152 -1.52 11.40 -1.76
CA ARG A 152 -0.26 11.72 -2.44
C ARG A 152 0.50 12.86 -1.76
N LEU A 153 -0.22 13.88 -1.27
CA LEU A 153 0.39 14.99 -0.53
C LEU A 153 1.00 14.48 0.78
N VAL A 154 0.23 13.73 1.57
CA VAL A 154 0.71 13.11 2.81
C VAL A 154 1.92 12.22 2.56
N ASP A 155 1.87 11.38 1.52
CA ASP A 155 2.99 10.50 1.14
C ASP A 155 4.24 11.30 0.75
N SER A 156 4.08 12.42 0.03
CA SER A 156 5.20 13.28 -0.36
C SER A 156 5.83 14.02 0.82
N GLU A 157 5.02 14.52 1.76
CA GLU A 157 5.52 15.19 2.97
C GLU A 157 6.25 14.19 3.88
N LEU A 158 5.70 12.99 4.02
CA LEU A 158 6.31 11.92 4.80
C LEU A 158 7.56 11.35 4.13
N ALA A 159 7.69 11.44 2.81
CA ALA A 159 8.91 11.02 2.12
C ALA A 159 10.13 11.85 2.56
N SER A 160 9.96 13.16 2.73
CA SER A 160 11.01 14.04 3.24
C SER A 160 11.36 13.69 4.68
N ALA A 161 10.36 13.57 5.56
CA ALA A 161 10.56 13.18 6.96
C ALA A 161 11.26 11.81 7.10
N ARG A 162 10.90 10.83 6.26
CA ARG A 162 11.53 9.50 6.22
C ARG A 162 12.97 9.57 5.72
N ALA A 163 13.29 10.44 4.77
CA ALA A 163 14.66 10.61 4.29
C ALA A 163 15.58 11.12 5.41
N THR A 164 15.14 12.12 6.18
CA THR A 164 15.91 12.64 7.32
C THR A 164 16.06 11.60 8.42
N ALA A 165 15.00 10.85 8.74
CA ALA A 165 15.07 9.77 9.72
C ALA A 165 16.08 8.68 9.30
N ARG A 166 16.13 8.32 8.01
CA ARG A 166 17.12 7.38 7.46
C ARG A 166 18.54 7.92 7.55
N LEU A 167 18.75 9.22 7.26
CA LEU A 167 20.07 9.85 7.41
C LEU A 167 20.57 9.79 8.85
N VAL A 168 19.71 10.13 9.83
CA VAL A 168 20.05 10.04 11.25
C VAL A 168 20.31 8.59 11.67
N ALA A 169 19.54 7.64 11.14
CA ALA A 169 19.73 6.21 11.41
C ALA A 169 21.04 5.65 10.82
N CYS A 170 21.62 6.27 9.78
CA CYS A 170 22.92 5.91 9.22
C CYS A 170 24.11 6.55 9.95
N LEU A 171 23.87 7.59 10.75
CA LEU A 171 24.91 8.29 11.51
C LEU A 171 25.77 7.34 12.39
N PRO A 172 25.21 6.35 13.12
CA PRO A 172 26.00 5.44 13.95
C PRO A 172 27.00 4.61 13.14
N LEU A 173 26.62 4.20 11.92
CA LEU A 173 27.50 3.47 11.00
C LEU A 173 28.64 4.36 10.52
N ALA A 174 28.34 5.61 10.17
CA ALA A 174 29.37 6.59 9.78
C ALA A 174 30.36 6.87 10.92
N VAL A 175 29.86 6.98 12.16
CA VAL A 175 30.69 7.17 13.36
C VAL A 175 31.58 5.96 13.64
N LEU A 176 31.06 4.74 13.51
CA LEU A 176 31.84 3.49 13.67
C LEU A 176 32.94 3.37 12.61
N LEU A 177 32.63 3.67 11.35
CA LEU A 177 33.60 3.69 10.25
C LEU A 177 34.72 4.71 10.51
N MET A 178 34.36 5.93 10.90
CA MET A 178 35.33 6.99 11.18
C MET A 178 36.21 6.66 12.41
N GLY A 179 35.64 6.07 13.46
CA GLY A 179 36.39 5.63 14.65
C GLY A 179 37.39 4.50 14.38
N SER A 180 37.11 3.62 13.42
CA SER A 180 38.05 2.56 13.01
C SER A 180 39.33 3.08 12.35
N GLY A 181 39.29 4.27 11.73
CA GLY A 181 40.48 4.93 11.17
C GLY A 181 41.38 5.61 12.21
N ALA A 182 40.89 5.82 13.44
CA ALA A 182 41.61 6.52 14.51
C ALA A 182 42.51 5.61 15.36
N GLY A 183 42.69 4.33 14.98
CA GLY A 183 43.55 3.37 15.69
C GLY A 183 42.88 2.65 16.87
N SER A 184 41.62 2.97 17.18
CA SER A 184 40.78 2.09 17.98
C SER A 184 40.30 0.92 17.11
N ASP A 185 40.21 -0.29 17.69
CA ASP A 185 39.72 -1.49 16.99
C ASP A 185 38.29 -1.86 17.47
N PRO A 186 37.27 -1.00 17.19
CA PRO A 186 35.92 -1.19 17.71
C PRO A 186 35.27 -2.46 17.17
N TRP A 187 35.68 -2.95 16.00
CA TRP A 187 35.19 -4.19 15.43
C TRP A 187 35.56 -5.40 16.29
N SER A 188 36.78 -5.43 16.81
CA SER A 188 37.25 -6.47 17.75
C SER A 188 36.43 -6.47 19.04
N PHE A 189 36.11 -5.28 19.58
CA PHE A 189 35.27 -5.17 20.77
C PHE A 189 33.80 -5.55 20.51
N LEU A 190 33.21 -5.06 19.41
CA LEU A 190 31.81 -5.33 19.05
C LEU A 190 31.54 -6.80 18.68
N LEU A 191 32.46 -7.44 17.96
CA LEU A 191 32.31 -8.83 17.52
C LEU A 191 32.90 -9.85 18.50
N GLY A 192 33.87 -9.42 19.32
CA GLY A 192 34.60 -10.28 20.26
C GLY A 192 34.04 -10.33 21.68
N THR A 193 33.26 -9.33 22.11
CA THR A 193 32.77 -9.25 23.50
C THR A 193 31.25 -9.37 23.61
N PRO A 194 30.71 -10.08 24.62
CA PRO A 194 29.26 -10.21 24.81
C PRO A 194 28.56 -8.86 25.05
N VAL A 195 29.26 -7.87 25.61
CA VAL A 195 28.77 -6.50 25.78
C VAL A 195 28.65 -5.78 24.44
N GLY A 196 29.60 -5.99 23.53
CA GLY A 196 29.55 -5.48 22.16
C GLY A 196 28.33 -5.97 21.38
N TRP A 197 28.03 -7.26 21.51
CA TRP A 197 26.82 -7.88 20.92
C TRP A 197 25.52 -7.28 21.46
N ALA A 198 25.42 -7.08 22.78
CA ALA A 198 24.24 -6.46 23.39
C ALA A 198 24.02 -5.03 22.86
N CYS A 199 25.08 -4.25 22.70
CA CYS A 199 25.02 -2.90 22.16
C CYS A 199 24.57 -2.88 20.69
N LEU A 200 25.09 -3.81 19.87
CA LEU A 200 24.76 -3.94 18.44
C LEU A 200 23.29 -4.31 18.23
N ILE A 201 22.79 -5.30 18.99
CA ILE A 201 21.40 -5.72 18.96
C ILE A 201 20.48 -4.57 19.42
N CYS A 202 20.84 -3.87 20.49
CA CYS A 202 20.06 -2.75 21.00
C CYS A 202 19.97 -1.60 19.98
N GLY A 203 21.09 -1.22 19.37
CA GLY A 203 21.12 -0.19 18.32
C GLY A 203 20.28 -0.57 17.10
N LEU A 204 20.38 -1.81 16.64
CA LEU A 204 19.59 -2.31 15.51
C LEU A 204 18.09 -2.34 15.84
N ALA A 205 17.74 -2.76 17.06
CA ALA A 205 16.37 -2.79 17.54
C ALA A 205 15.78 -1.38 17.65
N LEU A 206 16.54 -0.39 18.14
CA LEU A 206 16.14 1.01 18.21
C LEU A 206 15.89 1.60 16.82
N VAL A 207 16.76 1.32 15.84
CA VAL A 207 16.57 1.74 14.45
C VAL A 207 15.34 1.09 13.84
N ALA A 208 15.18 -0.23 13.99
CA ALA A 208 14.01 -0.94 13.50
C ALA A 208 12.71 -0.43 14.13
N LEU A 209 12.71 -0.16 15.44
CA LEU A 209 11.57 0.38 16.16
C LEU A 209 11.25 1.81 15.73
N GLY A 210 12.27 2.64 15.49
CA GLY A 210 12.11 4.01 14.98
C GLY A 210 11.48 4.02 13.58
N LEU A 211 11.97 3.18 12.67
CA LEU A 211 11.37 3.03 11.34
C LEU A 211 9.93 2.52 11.44
N TRP A 212 9.71 1.46 12.24
CA TRP A 212 8.37 0.90 12.45
C TRP A 212 7.39 1.92 13.03
N TRP A 213 7.86 2.78 13.94
CA TRP A 213 7.04 3.84 14.52
C TRP A 213 6.66 4.90 13.49
N ILE A 214 7.63 5.38 12.70
CA ILE A 214 7.39 6.39 11.65
C ILE A 214 6.42 5.84 10.60
N GLU A 215 6.61 4.58 10.22
CA GLU A 215 5.72 3.86 9.33
C GLU A 215 4.31 3.74 9.90
N ARG A 216 4.17 3.35 11.17
CA ARG A 216 2.88 3.27 11.85
C ARG A 216 2.19 4.63 11.99
N LEU A 217 2.94 5.71 12.19
CA LEU A 217 2.40 7.07 12.21
C LEU A 217 1.87 7.47 10.82
N ALA A 218 2.62 7.15 9.77
CA ALA A 218 2.23 7.38 8.39
C ALA A 218 0.95 6.62 8.00
N ASP A 219 0.84 5.35 8.40
CA ASP A 219 -0.35 4.52 8.18
C ASP A 219 -1.58 5.08 8.89
N ARG A 220 -1.42 5.60 10.11
CA ARG A 220 -2.52 6.22 10.85
C ARG A 220 -2.95 7.55 10.25
N ALA A 221 -2.02 8.33 9.72
CA ALA A 221 -2.34 9.58 9.03
C ALA A 221 -3.02 9.36 7.67
N SER A 222 -2.85 8.19 7.06
CA SER A 222 -3.43 7.82 5.77
C SER A 222 -4.68 6.92 5.89
N ALA A 223 -5.00 6.45 7.10
CA ALA A 223 -6.24 5.75 7.40
C ALA A 223 -7.44 6.73 7.36
N PRO A 224 -8.57 6.32 6.74
CA PRO A 224 -9.77 7.15 6.62
C PRO A 224 -10.45 7.44 7.95
#